data_AF-A0A0H3GQT5-F1
#
_entry.id   AF-A0A0H3GQT5-F1
#
_cell.length_a   1.000
_cell.length_b   1.000
_cell.length_c   1.000
_cell.angle_alpha   90.00
_cell.angle_beta   90.00
_cell.angle_gamma   90.00
#
_symmetry.space_group_name_H-M   'P 1'
#
loop_
_entity.id
_entity.type
_entity.pdbx_description
1 polymer ?
#
loop_
_entity_poly.entity_id
_entity_poly.type
_entity_poly.pdbx_seq_one_letter_code
_entity_poly.pdbx_strand_id
1 'polypeptide(L)' 'MHIFSGIAQCLTIIGIPVGIANFKIAAIALWPVGRRVVSVETARAAREANARRRFQ' A
#
# COMPACT_ATOMS: atom_id res chain seq x y z
N MET A 1 -18.89 9.04 -30.05
CA MET A 1 -19.33 9.03 -28.64
C MET A 1 -19.18 7.68 -27.93
N HIS A 2 -19.15 6.52 -28.61
CA HIS A 2 -18.90 5.22 -27.95
C HIS A 2 -17.47 5.04 -27.42
N ILE A 3 -16.46 5.45 -28.21
CA ILE A 3 -15.04 5.27 -27.87
C ILE A 3 -14.70 5.96 -26.54
N PHE A 4 -15.22 7.18 -26.31
CA PHE A 4 -15.00 7.92 -25.07
C PHE A 4 -15.57 7.18 -23.85
N SER A 5 -16.79 6.64 -23.95
CA SER A 5 -17.39 5.84 -22.87
C SER A 5 -16.59 4.56 -22.59
N GLY A 6 -16.11 3.88 -23.64
CA GLY A 6 -15.25 2.70 -23.49
C GLY A 6 -13.93 3.03 -22.78
N ILE A 7 -13.27 4.13 -23.14
CA ILE A 7 -12.04 4.59 -22.47
C ILE A 7 -12.31 4.95 -21.00
N ALA A 8 -13.39 5.66 -20.70
CA ALA A 8 -13.76 6.00 -19.33
C ALA A 8 -14.04 4.77 -18.47
N GLN A 9 -14.69 3.74 -19.05
CA GLN A 9 -14.90 2.46 -18.38
C GLN A 9 -13.59 1.70 -18.20
N CYS A 10 -12.71 1.65 -19.19
CA CYS A 10 -11.38 1.05 -19.04
C CYS A 10 -10.57 1.75 -17.92
N LEU A 11 -10.56 3.08 -17.88
CA LEU A 11 -9.90 3.84 -16.82
C LEU A 11 -10.53 3.64 -15.45
N THR A 12 -11.84 3.40 -15.39
CA THR A 12 -12.52 3.08 -14.12
C THR A 12 -12.21 1.64 -13.70
N ILE A 13 -12.23 0.67 -14.61
CA ILE A 13 -11.89 -0.73 -14.31
C ILE A 13 -10.43 -0.88 -13.90
N ILE A 14 -9.50 -0.21 -14.59
CA ILE A 14 -8.07 -0.17 -14.24
C ILE A 14 -7.84 0.76 -13.04
N GLY A 15 -8.64 1.81 -12.90
CA GLY A 15 -8.54 2.80 -11.84
C GLY A 15 -9.07 2.30 -10.49
N ILE A 16 -10.08 1.42 -10.46
CA ILE A 16 -10.59 0.80 -9.23
C ILE A 16 -9.47 0.10 -8.44
N PRO A 17 -8.67 -0.82 -9.00
CA PRO A 17 -7.61 -1.49 -8.24
C PRO A 17 -6.51 -0.51 -7.79
N VAL A 18 -6.14 0.47 -8.62
CA VAL A 18 -5.20 1.54 -8.24
C VAL A 18 -5.76 2.40 -7.11
N GLY A 19 -7.04 2.75 -7.18
CA GLY A 19 -7.76 3.53 -6.18
C GLY A 19 -7.87 2.82 -4.85
N ILE A 20 -8.16 1.51 -4.85
CA ILE A 20 -8.18 0.68 -3.63
C ILE A 20 -6.77 0.62 -2.99
N ALA A 21 -5.72 0.45 -3.78
CA ALA A 21 -4.34 0.46 -3.28
C ALA A 21 -4.00 1.81 -2.65
N ASN A 22 -4.33 2.92 -3.32
CA ASN A 22 -4.09 4.26 -2.80
C ASN A 22 -4.92 4.54 -1.54
N PHE A 23 -6.18 4.11 -1.50
CA PHE A 23 -7.05 4.26 -0.33
C PHE A 23 -6.50 3.49 0.88
N LYS A 24 -5.93 2.29 0.68
CA LYS A 24 -5.24 1.54 1.73
C LYS A 24 -4.02 2.28 2.26
N ILE A 25 -3.20 2.89 1.40
CA ILE A 25 -2.04 3.69 1.83
C ILE A 25 -2.50 4.98 2.53
N ALA A 26 -3.51 5.66 1.99
CA ALA A 26 -4.09 6.86 2.58
C ALA A 26 -4.67 6.58 3.98
N ALA A 27 -5.36 5.46 4.16
CA ALA A 27 -5.86 5.05 5.48
C ALA A 27 -4.73 4.77 6.49
N ILE A 28 -3.62 4.17 6.03
CA ILE A 28 -2.42 3.95 6.87
C ILE A 28 -1.73 5.28 7.22
N ALA A 29 -1.70 6.22 6.26
CA ALA A 29 -1.11 7.54 6.45
C ALA A 29 -1.96 8.44 7.37
N LEU A 30 -3.30 8.40 7.25
CA LEU A 30 -4.22 9.19 8.07
C LEU A 30 -4.30 8.65 9.50
N TRP A 31 -4.28 7.32 9.66
CA TRP A 31 -4.36 6.65 10.96
C TRP A 31 -3.12 5.77 11.21
N PRO A 32 -1.96 6.37 11.56
CA PRO A 32 -0.74 5.62 11.87
C PRO A 32 -0.79 4.94 13.25
N VAL A 33 -1.97 4.66 13.82
CA VAL A 33 -2.07 4.04 15.15
C VAL A 33 -1.48 2.63 15.11
N GLY A 34 -0.39 2.45 15.85
CA GLY A 34 0.41 1.21 15.86
C GLY A 34 1.31 1.00 14.64
N ARG A 35 1.34 1.91 13.66
CA ARG A 35 2.16 1.78 12.44
C ARG A 35 2.99 3.04 12.21
N ARG A 36 4.31 2.92 12.39
CA ARG A 36 5.27 3.99 12.07
C ARG A 36 5.85 3.77 10.67
N VAL A 37 5.88 4.81 9.85
CA VAL A 37 6.63 4.80 8.59
C VAL A 37 8.11 4.82 8.95
N VAL A 38 8.81 3.73 8.66
CA VAL A 38 10.26 3.59 8.85
C VAL A 38 10.93 3.40 7.49
N SER A 39 12.20 3.78 7.38
CA SER A 39 12.98 3.52 6.16
C SER A 39 13.08 2.00 5.91
N VAL A 40 13.31 1.62 4.66
CA VAL A 40 13.48 0.21 4.25
C VAL A 40 14.62 -0.46 5.02
N GLU A 41 15.70 0.29 5.29
CA GLU A 41 16.84 -0.17 6.08
C GLU A 41 16.45 -0.47 7.54
N THR A 42 15.78 0.47 8.22
CA THR A 42 15.30 0.27 9.60
C THR A 42 14.28 -0.87 9.66
N ALA A 43 13.39 -0.99 8.67
CA ALA A 43 12.43 -2.08 8.57
C ALA A 43 13.11 -3.45 8.41
N ARG A 44 14.16 -3.52 7.58
CA ARG A 44 14.95 -4.75 7.38
C ARG A 44 15.69 -5.12 8.67
N ALA A 45 16.40 -4.17 9.28
CA ALA A 45 17.13 -4.40 10.54
C ALA A 45 16.19 -4.90 11.66
N ALA A 46 14.99 -4.32 11.79
CA ALA A 46 14.00 -4.78 12.76
C ALA A 46 13.47 -6.20 12.47
N ARG A 47 13.28 -6.56 11.18
CA ARG A 47 12.88 -7.92 10.77
C ARG A 47 13.97 -8.95 11.09
N GLU A 48 15.23 -8.63 10.81
CA GLU A 48 16.38 -9.49 11.10
C GLU A 48 16.54 -9.69 12.62
N ALA A 49 16.42 -8.62 13.42
CA ALA A 49 16.45 -8.72 14.88
C ALA A 49 15.29 -9.57 15.43
N ASN A 50 14.08 -9.43 14.88
CA ASN A 50 12.93 -10.25 15.28
C ASN A 50 13.10 -11.72 14.87
N ALA A 51 13.64 -11.99 13.68
CA ALA A 51 13.95 -13.34 13.23
C ALA A 51 14.98 -14.00 14.16
N ARG A 52 16.05 -13.28 14.54
CA ARG A 52 17.07 -13.77 15.47
C ARG A 52 16.48 -14.12 16.84
N ARG A 53 15.58 -13.28 17.37
CA ARG A 53 14.87 -13.54 18.65
C ARG A 53 13.90 -14.71 18.58
N ARG A 54 13.40 -15.07 17.41
CA ARG A 54 12.47 -16.20 17.24
C ARG A 54 13.17 -17.56 17.29
N PHE A 55 14.48 -17.62 17.04
CA PHE A 55 15.29 -18.85 17.04
C PHE A 55 16.24 -18.96 18.24
N GLN A 56 16.12 -18.08 19.23
CA GLN A 56 16.78 -18.20 20.54
C GLN A 56 15.77 -18.66 21.57
#